data_AF-A0A6M0BXV8-F1
#
_entry.id   AF-A0A6M0BXV8-F1
#
_cell.length_a   1.000
_cell.length_b   1.000
_cell.length_c   1.000
_cell.angle_alpha   90.00
_cell.angle_beta   90.00
_cell.angle_gamma   90.00
#
_symmetry.space_group_name_H-M   'P 1'
#
loop_
_entity.id
_entity.type
_entity.pdbx_description
1 polymer ?
#
loop_
_entity_poly.entity_id
_entity_poly.type
_entity_poly.pdbx_seq_one_letter_code
_entity_poly.pdbx_strand_id
1 'polypeptide(L)'
;MSRCEHNQSNYLFCVDGDGDQECKKDSLSDMLVQGSRNQGITYNASLSPEENKRRGYALGVRVYRADAFQENSLCPSGAGCPDPGTQQSVVTNAIGNRRLPMVEIITEIAPTENSFQNYQDRLKSPTN
;
A
#
# COMPACT_ATOMS: atom_id res chain seq x y z
N MET A 1 -17.64 2.69 2.57
CA MET A 1 -16.20 2.43 2.80
C MET A 1 -15.97 2.41 4.30
N SER A 2 -15.61 1.24 4.83
CA SER A 2 -15.46 1.01 6.28
C SER A 2 -14.00 0.67 6.58
N ARG A 3 -13.47 1.18 7.71
CA ARG A 3 -12.10 0.90 8.13
C ARG A 3 -12.05 -0.52 8.70
N CYS A 4 -11.21 -1.36 8.11
CA CYS A 4 -10.94 -2.71 8.61
C CYS A 4 -9.61 -2.61 9.35
N GLU A 5 -9.59 -2.75 10.67
CA GLU A 5 -8.36 -2.56 11.42
C GLU A 5 -7.26 -3.54 10.97
N HIS A 6 -6.09 -2.99 10.65
CA HIS A 6 -4.85 -3.75 10.57
C HIS A 6 -3.68 -2.87 11.05
N ASN A 7 -2.64 -3.52 11.58
CA ASN A 7 -1.60 -2.97 12.44
C ASN A 7 -0.86 -1.75 11.87
N GLN A 8 -0.31 -0.93 12.77
CA GLN A 8 0.04 0.50 12.76
C GLN A 8 0.77 1.12 11.54
N SER A 9 1.09 0.36 10.50
CA SER A 9 1.81 0.85 9.30
C SER A 9 1.03 0.71 7.99
N ASN A 10 -0.09 -0.03 7.97
CA ASN A 10 -0.90 -0.24 6.77
C ASN A 10 -2.38 0.08 7.04
N TYR A 11 -2.94 1.01 6.28
CA TYR A 11 -4.36 1.32 6.35
C TYR A 11 -5.12 0.36 5.44
N LEU A 12 -5.98 -0.48 6.00
CA LEU A 12 -6.83 -1.39 5.25
C LEU A 12 -8.28 -0.88 5.28
N PHE A 13 -8.89 -0.82 4.11
CA PHE A 13 -10.26 -0.39 3.92
C PHE A 13 -11.00 -1.43 3.11
N CYS A 14 -12.30 -1.55 3.37
CA CYS A 14 -13.19 -2.30 2.50
C CYS A 14 -14.13 -1.38 1.72
N VAL A 15 -14.30 -1.72 0.45
CA VAL A 15 -15.19 -1.09 -0.51
C VAL A 15 -16.26 -2.10 -0.88
N ASP A 16 -17.49 -1.79 -0.48
CA ASP A 16 -18.70 -2.51 -0.88
C ASP A 16 -18.92 -2.33 -2.38
N GLY A 17 -18.98 -3.44 -3.11
CA GLY A 17 -19.15 -3.48 -4.55
C GLY A 17 -20.54 -3.93 -5.03
N ASP A 18 -21.41 -4.39 -4.14
CA ASP A 18 -22.76 -4.88 -4.46
C ASP A 18 -23.91 -4.07 -3.82
N GLY A 19 -23.59 -3.10 -2.98
CA GLY A 19 -24.52 -2.13 -2.42
C GLY A 19 -25.28 -2.63 -1.19
N ASP A 20 -24.83 -3.70 -0.56
CA ASP A 20 -25.45 -4.25 0.65
C ASP A 20 -25.00 -3.55 1.95
N GLN A 21 -24.08 -2.59 1.85
CA GLN A 21 -23.49 -1.80 2.95
C GLN A 21 -22.65 -2.62 3.93
N GLU A 22 -22.41 -3.88 3.61
CA GLU A 22 -21.54 -4.77 4.36
C GLU A 22 -20.21 -4.93 3.63
N CYS A 23 -19.29 -5.63 4.27
CA CYS A 23 -18.07 -6.07 3.62
C CYS A 23 -17.94 -7.56 3.87
N LYS A 24 -18.25 -8.34 2.85
CA LYS A 24 -18.40 -9.78 2.94
C LYS A 24 -17.18 -10.48 2.37
N LYS A 25 -16.57 -11.36 3.16
CA LYS A 25 -15.38 -12.12 2.78
C LYS A 25 -15.62 -13.07 1.60
N ASP A 26 -16.86 -13.35 1.29
CA ASP A 26 -17.33 -14.22 0.21
C ASP A 26 -17.99 -13.46 -0.94
N SER A 27 -18.09 -12.12 -0.85
CA SER A 27 -18.55 -11.29 -1.96
C SER A 27 -17.51 -11.28 -3.09
N LEU A 28 -18.00 -11.44 -4.32
CA LEU A 28 -17.19 -11.40 -5.53
C LEU A 28 -16.94 -9.97 -6.02
N SER A 29 -17.72 -9.02 -5.50
CA SER A 29 -17.71 -7.60 -5.88
C SER A 29 -17.01 -6.73 -4.85
N ASP A 30 -17.00 -7.14 -3.58
CA ASP A 30 -16.31 -6.40 -2.52
C ASP A 30 -14.80 -6.45 -2.69
N MET A 31 -14.17 -5.32 -2.36
CA MET A 31 -12.73 -5.11 -2.55
C MET A 31 -12.06 -4.61 -1.28
N LEU A 32 -10.84 -5.06 -1.05
CA LEU A 32 -9.98 -4.57 0.01
C LEU A 32 -8.93 -3.64 -0.57
N VAL A 33 -8.82 -2.46 0.00
CA VAL A 33 -7.85 -1.45 -0.40
C VAL A 33 -6.86 -1.27 0.74
N GLN A 34 -5.62 -1.62 0.49
CA GLN A 34 -4.51 -1.40 1.40
C GLN A 34 -3.71 -0.19 0.91
N GLY A 35 -3.65 0.85 1.76
CA GLY A 35 -2.73 1.96 1.60
C GLY A 35 -1.46 1.71 2.42
N SER A 36 -0.31 1.82 1.77
CA SER A 36 0.99 1.82 2.42
C SER A 36 1.73 3.11 2.10
N ARG A 37 2.45 3.63 3.08
CA ARG A 37 3.39 4.72 2.86
C ARG A 37 4.78 4.11 2.86
N ASN A 38 5.38 3.96 1.69
CA ASN A 38 6.74 3.47 1.62
C ASN A 38 7.68 4.63 1.96
N GLN A 39 8.11 4.65 3.22
CA GLN A 39 9.02 5.64 3.75
C GLN A 39 10.45 5.25 3.39
N GLY A 40 10.77 5.21 2.10
CA GLY A 40 12.15 5.09 1.67
C GLY A 40 12.94 6.29 2.20
N ILE A 41 13.71 6.08 3.28
CA ILE A 41 14.85 6.90 3.75
C ILE A 41 14.51 8.33 4.21
N THR A 42 13.33 8.86 3.87
CA THR A 42 12.86 10.19 4.28
C THR A 42 12.21 10.18 5.66
N TYR A 43 11.98 9.01 6.27
CA TYR A 43 11.54 8.95 7.66
C TYR A 43 12.69 9.31 8.58
N ASN A 44 12.60 10.49 9.15
CA ASN A 44 13.42 10.89 10.27
C ASN A 44 12.58 10.74 11.54
N ALA A 45 12.98 9.80 12.41
CA ALA A 45 12.31 9.55 13.68
C ALA A 45 12.32 10.76 14.63
N SER A 46 13.21 11.73 14.40
CA SER A 46 13.27 12.98 15.14
C SER A 46 12.30 14.05 14.63
N LEU A 47 11.62 13.82 13.50
CA LEU A 47 10.63 14.74 12.93
C LEU A 47 9.21 14.26 13.22
N SER A 48 8.27 15.20 13.36
CA SER A 48 6.85 14.88 13.46
C SER A 48 6.33 14.19 12.19
N PRO A 49 5.17 13.50 12.26
CA PRO A 49 4.55 12.88 11.08
C PRO A 49 4.29 13.90 9.95
N GLU A 50 3.92 15.13 10.28
CA GLU A 50 3.65 16.18 9.30
C GLU A 50 4.93 16.68 8.62
N GLU A 51 6.00 16.90 9.37
CA GLU A 51 7.31 17.26 8.81
C GLU A 51 7.84 16.17 7.88
N ASN A 52 7.71 14.90 8.30
CA ASN A 52 8.05 13.77 7.45
C ASN A 52 7.20 13.70 6.17
N LYS A 53 5.95 14.18 6.17
CA LYS A 53 5.10 14.24 4.96
C LYS A 53 5.60 15.30 3.97
N ARG A 54 6.04 16.46 4.47
CA ARG A 54 6.55 17.57 3.63
C ARG A 54 7.83 17.23 2.86
N ARG A 55 8.56 16.20 3.30
CA ARG A 55 9.76 15.68 2.62
C ARG A 55 9.45 14.77 1.42
N GLY A 56 8.17 14.57 1.11
CA GLY A 56 7.74 13.68 0.05
C GLY A 56 7.85 12.21 0.44
N TYR A 57 7.11 11.36 -0.27
CA TYR A 57 7.00 9.94 0.03
C TYR A 57 6.45 9.16 -1.16
N ALA A 58 6.75 7.87 -1.22
CA ALA A 58 6.06 6.96 -2.13
C ALA A 58 4.78 6.46 -1.46
N LEU A 59 3.66 6.62 -2.15
CA LEU A 59 2.36 6.08 -1.76
C LEU A 59 2.13 4.79 -2.55
N GLY A 60 1.95 3.68 -1.83
CA GLY A 60 1.51 2.42 -2.37
C GLY A 60 0.01 2.22 -2.11
N VAL A 61 -0.71 1.79 -3.14
CA VAL A 61 -2.10 1.35 -3.03
C VAL A 61 -2.21 -0.03 -3.65
N ARG A 62 -2.75 -0.97 -2.89
CA ARG A 62 -2.98 -2.35 -3.31
C ARG A 62 -4.46 -2.67 -3.18
N VAL A 63 -5.02 -3.27 -4.21
CA VAL A 63 -6.43 -3.71 -4.22
C VAL A 63 -6.48 -5.23 -4.25
N TYR A 64 -7.23 -5.83 -3.35
CA TYR A 64 -7.46 -7.27 -3.22
C TYR A 64 -8.95 -7.55 -3.34
N ARG A 65 -9.30 -8.80 -3.65
CA ARG A 65 -10.67 -9.30 -3.48
C ARG A 65 -11.01 -9.45 -1.99
N ALA A 66 -12.29 -9.40 -1.64
CA ALA A 66 -12.73 -9.58 -0.27
C ALA A 66 -12.37 -10.96 0.34
N ASP A 67 -12.21 -12.00 -0.48
CA ASP A 67 -11.78 -13.32 -0.03
C ASP A 67 -10.33 -13.37 0.50
N ALA A 68 -9.56 -12.30 0.31
CA ALA A 68 -8.26 -12.14 0.93
C ALA A 68 -8.32 -11.93 2.47
N PHE A 69 -9.48 -11.60 3.06
CA PHE A 69 -9.66 -11.57 4.53
C PHE A 69 -9.54 -12.93 5.22
N GLN A 70 -9.53 -14.02 4.44
CA GLN A 70 -9.29 -15.36 4.94
C GLN A 70 -7.80 -15.59 5.24
N GLU A 71 -6.94 -14.66 4.79
CA GLU A 71 -5.50 -14.76 4.94
C GLU A 71 -4.99 -13.97 6.15
N ASN A 72 -4.04 -14.56 6.88
CA ASN A 72 -3.43 -13.92 8.05
C ASN A 72 -2.45 -12.80 7.69
N SER A 73 -2.01 -12.75 6.43
CA SER A 73 -1.15 -11.69 5.91
C SER A 73 -1.42 -11.47 4.43
N LEU A 74 -1.47 -10.19 4.04
CA LEU A 74 -1.57 -9.77 2.66
C LEU A 74 -0.17 -9.45 2.16
N CYS A 75 0.24 -10.09 1.07
CA CYS A 75 1.51 -9.87 0.42
C CYS A 75 2.77 -9.95 1.35
N PRO A 76 3.01 -11.07 2.05
CA PRO A 76 4.21 -11.23 2.87
C PRO A 76 5.49 -11.33 2.01
N SER A 77 6.66 -11.08 2.62
CA SER A 77 7.96 -11.23 1.97
C SER A 77 8.11 -12.64 1.36
N GLY A 78 8.57 -12.72 0.10
CA GLY A 78 8.71 -13.98 -0.63
C GLY A 78 7.42 -14.52 -1.25
N ALA A 79 6.27 -13.84 -1.10
CA ALA A 79 5.01 -14.26 -1.73
C ALA A 79 4.91 -13.95 -3.23
N GLY A 80 5.97 -13.44 -3.86
CA GLY A 80 5.92 -12.93 -5.23
C GLY A 80 5.17 -11.60 -5.34
N CYS A 81 5.11 -10.84 -4.24
CA CYS A 81 4.67 -9.46 -4.25
C CYS A 81 5.50 -8.67 -5.26
N PRO A 82 4.88 -7.78 -6.05
CA PRO A 82 5.68 -6.89 -6.88
C PRO A 82 6.56 -6.04 -5.95
N ASP A 83 7.82 -5.88 -6.36
CA ASP A 83 8.76 -5.09 -5.59
C ASP A 83 8.30 -3.63 -5.56
N PRO A 84 8.36 -2.94 -4.41
CA PRO A 84 8.01 -1.54 -4.33
C PRO A 84 8.82 -0.72 -5.35
N GLY A 85 8.11 -0.08 -6.29
CA GLY A 85 8.70 0.75 -7.33
C GLY A 85 8.83 0.08 -8.70
N THR A 86 8.44 -1.19 -8.84
CA THR A 86 8.61 -1.89 -10.13
C THR A 86 7.40 -1.88 -11.05
N GLN A 87 6.16 -1.68 -10.57
CA GLN A 87 4.98 -1.87 -11.44
C GLN A 87 3.73 -1.04 -11.06
N GLN A 88 3.19 -0.29 -12.03
CA GLN A 88 1.74 -0.11 -12.20
C GLN A 88 1.27 -1.29 -13.04
N SER A 89 0.83 -2.39 -12.43
CA SER A 89 0.48 -3.61 -13.16
C SER A 89 -0.79 -4.23 -12.62
N VAL A 90 -1.61 -4.73 -13.54
CA VAL A 90 -2.62 -5.72 -13.22
C VAL A 90 -1.87 -7.00 -12.93
N VAL A 91 -1.83 -7.42 -11.66
CA VAL A 91 -1.11 -8.62 -11.26
C VAL A 91 -1.93 -9.83 -11.72
N THR A 92 -1.60 -10.33 -12.91
CA THR A 92 -2.27 -11.47 -13.56
C THR A 92 -2.14 -12.78 -12.77
N ASN A 93 -1.22 -12.84 -11.78
CA ASN A 93 -0.95 -14.02 -10.96
C ASN A 93 -1.87 -14.17 -9.73
N ALA A 94 -2.86 -13.28 -9.54
CA ALA A 94 -3.83 -13.41 -8.44
C ALA A 94 -4.81 -14.59 -8.63
N ILE A 95 -4.86 -15.19 -9.82
CA ILE A 95 -5.69 -16.37 -10.10
C ILE A 95 -5.06 -17.59 -9.40
N GLY A 96 -5.52 -17.85 -8.18
CA GLY A 96 -5.08 -18.98 -7.34
C GLY A 96 -4.35 -18.59 -6.06
N ASN A 97 -3.86 -17.35 -5.94
CA ASN A 97 -3.24 -16.85 -4.71
C ASN A 97 -3.96 -15.58 -4.22
N ARG A 98 -4.83 -15.76 -3.21
CA ARG A 98 -5.65 -14.70 -2.60
C ARG A 98 -4.83 -13.66 -1.82
N ARG A 99 -3.55 -13.95 -1.53
CA ARG A 99 -2.64 -13.02 -0.82
C ARG A 99 -2.05 -11.96 -1.73
N LEU A 100 -2.18 -12.09 -3.05
CA LEU A 100 -1.64 -11.15 -4.03
C LEU A 100 -2.70 -10.10 -4.40
N PRO A 101 -2.31 -8.82 -4.54
CA PRO A 101 -3.22 -7.79 -5.00
C PRO A 101 -3.58 -8.06 -6.46
N MET A 102 -4.77 -7.64 -6.90
CA MET A 102 -5.15 -7.59 -8.31
C MET A 102 -4.53 -6.38 -9.01
N VAL A 103 -4.44 -5.27 -8.28
CA VAL A 103 -3.90 -4.00 -8.76
C VAL A 103 -2.95 -3.46 -7.71
N GLU A 104 -1.77 -3.04 -8.16
CA GLU A 104 -0.86 -2.23 -7.37
C GLU A 104 -0.58 -0.91 -8.10
N ILE A 105 -0.67 0.17 -7.34
CA ILE A 105 -0.35 1.52 -7.80
C ILE A 105 0.69 2.07 -6.85
N ILE A 106 1.81 2.53 -7.40
CA ILE A 106 2.84 3.24 -6.65
C ILE A 106 2.96 4.61 -7.27
N THR A 107 2.79 5.64 -6.46
CA THR A 107 2.89 7.03 -6.90
C THR A 107 3.80 7.81 -5.98
N GLU A 108 4.42 8.83 -6.55
CA GLU A 108 5.35 9.70 -5.85
C GLU A 108 4.65 10.98 -5.45
N ILE A 109 4.65 11.25 -4.14
CA ILE A 109 4.18 12.52 -3.60
C ILE A 109 5.38 13.42 -3.40
N ALA A 110 5.40 14.52 -4.15
CA ALA A 110 6.51 15.45 -4.17
C ALA A 110 6.72 16.15 -2.82
N PRO A 111 7.98 16.39 -2.41
CA PRO A 111 8.29 17.26 -1.29
C PRO A 111 7.81 18.70 -1.54
N THR A 112 7.29 19.34 -0.50
CA THR A 112 6.87 20.74 -0.53
C THR A 112 7.95 21.70 -0.05
N GLU A 113 9.01 21.17 0.57
CA GLU A 113 10.15 21.92 1.10
C GLU A 113 11.46 21.22 0.68
N ASN A 114 12.56 21.96 0.49
CA ASN A 114 13.88 21.41 0.14
C ASN A 114 13.82 20.32 -0.95
N SER A 115 13.02 20.56 -1.99
CA SER A 115 12.49 19.52 -2.87
C SER A 115 13.59 18.67 -3.52
N PHE A 116 14.60 19.31 -4.10
CA PHE A 116 15.72 18.62 -4.74
C PHE A 116 16.54 17.76 -3.77
N GLN A 117 16.86 18.28 -2.58
CA GLN A 117 17.61 17.53 -1.57
C GLN A 117 16.81 16.33 -1.06
N ASN A 118 15.51 16.51 -0.79
CA ASN A 118 14.63 15.43 -0.35
C ASN A 118 14.48 14.34 -1.42
N TYR A 119 14.45 14.70 -2.71
CA TYR A 119 14.51 13.72 -3.80
C TYR A 119 15.85 12.96 -3.82
N GLN A 120 16.98 13.65 -3.68
CA GLN A 120 18.30 13.02 -3.64
C GLN A 120 18.45 12.07 -2.46
N ASP A 121 18.03 12.49 -1.26
CA ASP A 121 18.13 11.68 -0.04
C ASP A 121 17.32 10.39 -0.14
N ARG A 122 16.17 10.44 -0.82
CA ARG A 122 15.33 9.26 -1.07
C ARG A 122 15.93 8.30 -2.10
N LEU A 123 16.57 8.83 -3.15
CA LEU A 123 17.16 8.01 -4.21
C LEU A 123 18.47 7.32 -3.78
N LYS A 124 19.13 7.81 -2.73
CA LYS A 124 20.27 7.13 -2.12
C LYS A 124 19.77 5.95 -1.30
N SER A 125 19.71 4.73 -1.85
CA SER A 125 19.25 3.48 -1.18
C SER A 125 19.71 3.36 0.29
N PRO A 126 18.95 2.66 1.16
CA PRO A 126 19.39 2.44 2.53
C PRO A 126 20.67 1.63 2.42
N THR A 127 21.78 2.14 2.95
CA THR A 127 23.00 1.35 3.05
C THR A 127 22.68 0.21 3.99
N ASN A 128 22.84 -1.03 3.48
CA ASN A 128 22.57 -2.29 4.18
C ASN A 128 23.03 -2.31 5.64
#